data_AF-A0A2N2IT43-F1
#
_entry.id   AF-A0A2N2IT43-F1
#
_cell.length_a   1.000
_cell.length_b   1.000
_cell.length_c   1.000
_cell.angle_alpha   90.00
_cell.angle_beta   90.00
_cell.angle_gamma   90.00
#
_symmetry.space_group_name_H-M   'P 1'
#
loop_
_entity.id
_entity.type
_entity.pdbx_description
1 polymer ?
#
loop_
_entity_poly.entity_id
_entity_poly.type
_entity_poly.pdbx_seq_one_letter_code
_entity_poly.pdbx_strand_id
1 'polypeptide(L)'
;TASMTWLPFGDAPLTTECGTTTFLDLQADPLGRLHVLSAGGWLCPDAVDYAWWDGAAWQAYPSLTGDPRQLAHNATGRPAMAWWNQTSDHRRIFAVARSAGELPDRVSEHRVLEPWSSGWGESPALDEDPLHDGGGEDLSLASSDGYGFHSFCAAWTENVSGDPMVQEHDLYVKCYDGLTEHFIPLGDQALVSLDHRARSPHLLHVGSALWLAYLARESDGPDWRWHVRVVRWLPDSEAWELVGTGLEDAFTSDSEDPHLLVHEGRVFLSFVELTENAGPRVHIKKP
;
A
#
# COMPACT_ATOMS: atom_id res chain seq x y z
N THR A 1 36.39 11.66 12.04
CA THR A 1 35.06 11.28 12.56
C THR A 1 34.03 12.02 11.75
N ALA A 2 33.40 11.34 10.77
CA ALA A 2 32.28 11.94 10.05
C ALA A 2 31.14 12.13 11.06
N SER A 3 30.70 13.38 11.28
CA SER A 3 29.57 13.63 12.15
C SER A 3 28.33 13.02 11.50
N MET A 4 27.68 12.09 12.20
CA MET A 4 26.31 11.65 11.90
C MET A 4 25.35 12.79 12.28
N THR A 5 25.47 13.92 11.58
CA THR A 5 24.52 15.02 11.72
C THR A 5 23.32 14.62 10.89
N TRP A 6 22.19 14.36 11.54
CA TRP A 6 20.90 14.34 10.87
C TRP A 6 20.76 15.69 10.15
N LEU A 7 20.92 15.69 8.83
CA LEU A 7 20.60 16.87 8.04
C LEU A 7 19.07 17.00 8.11
N PRO A 8 18.53 18.18 8.46
CA PRO A 8 17.12 18.40 8.25
C PRO A 8 16.86 18.09 6.77
N PHE A 9 15.83 17.27 6.53
CA PHE A 9 15.13 17.25 5.26
C PHE A 9 14.87 18.72 4.93
N GLY A 10 15.58 19.27 3.92
CA GLY A 10 16.09 20.65 3.94
C GLY A 10 15.08 21.75 4.31
N ASP A 11 15.56 22.98 4.51
CA ASP A 11 14.73 24.16 4.87
C ASP A 11 13.63 24.52 3.83
N ALA A 12 13.48 23.73 2.77
CA ALA A 12 12.36 23.77 1.86
C ALA A 12 11.17 23.05 2.52
N PRO A 13 10.16 23.77 3.05
CA PRO A 13 8.90 23.14 3.38
C PRO A 13 8.44 22.32 2.18
N LEU A 14 7.97 21.09 2.43
CA LEU A 14 7.00 20.47 1.54
C LEU A 14 5.85 21.45 1.52
N THR A 15 5.89 22.41 0.60
CA THR A 15 4.87 23.42 0.42
C THR A 15 3.69 22.70 -0.20
N THR A 16 2.99 21.93 0.62
CA THR A 16 1.63 21.54 0.29
C THR A 16 0.84 22.82 0.36
N GLU A 17 0.11 23.15 -0.72
CA GLU A 17 -0.79 24.30 -0.71
C GLU A 17 -1.90 24.12 0.36
N CYS A 18 -2.05 22.88 0.86
CA CYS A 18 -3.03 22.46 1.85
C CYS A 18 -2.30 22.17 3.19
N GLY A 19 -2.53 23.02 4.21
CA GLY A 19 -1.66 23.25 5.38
C GLY A 19 -1.58 22.24 6.53
N THR A 20 -1.68 20.93 6.28
CA THR A 20 -1.33 19.88 7.27
C THR A 20 -0.96 18.60 6.52
N THR A 21 0.31 18.23 6.49
CA THR A 21 0.78 17.07 5.74
C THR A 21 1.00 15.88 6.65
N THR A 22 0.17 14.85 6.51
CA THR A 22 0.44 13.51 7.05
C THR A 22 1.22 12.72 6.00
N PHE A 23 2.38 12.18 6.34
CA PHE A 23 3.12 11.30 5.43
C PHE A 23 2.36 9.98 5.25
N LEU A 24 2.14 9.58 3.99
CA LEU A 24 1.42 8.36 3.62
C LEU A 24 2.41 7.24 3.26
N ASP A 25 3.47 7.58 2.52
CA ASP A 25 4.54 6.64 2.18
C ASP A 25 5.87 7.40 1.97
N LEU A 26 6.99 6.72 2.21
CA LEU A 26 8.35 7.26 2.10
C LEU A 26 9.30 6.18 1.59
N GLN A 27 9.91 6.39 0.42
CA GLN A 27 10.82 5.41 -0.17
C GLN A 27 12.04 6.05 -0.82
N ALA A 28 13.16 5.31 -0.84
CA ALA A 28 14.35 5.69 -1.59
C ALA A 28 14.38 4.97 -2.95
N ASP A 29 14.75 5.69 -4.01
CA ASP A 29 14.91 5.10 -5.34
C ASP A 29 16.24 4.35 -5.49
N PRO A 30 16.44 3.57 -6.57
CA PRO A 30 17.71 2.90 -6.85
C PRO A 30 18.92 3.83 -6.99
N LEU A 31 18.70 5.14 -7.19
CA LEU A 31 19.73 6.18 -7.26
C LEU A 31 19.94 6.89 -5.90
N GLY A 32 19.23 6.49 -4.85
CA GLY A 32 19.30 7.06 -3.50
C GLY A 32 18.52 8.37 -3.31
N ARG A 33 17.63 8.73 -4.23
CA ARG A 33 16.72 9.88 -4.09
C ARG A 33 15.57 9.51 -3.18
N LEU A 34 15.09 10.49 -2.41
CA LEU A 34 14.01 10.29 -1.45
C LEU A 34 12.68 10.73 -2.06
N HIS A 35 11.67 9.87 -1.97
CA HIS A 35 10.33 10.05 -2.53
C HIS A 35 9.30 10.02 -1.43
N VAL A 36 8.29 10.86 -1.55
CA VAL A 36 7.28 11.07 -0.50
C VAL A 36 5.89 11.08 -1.12
N LEU A 37 4.97 10.37 -0.47
CA LEU A 37 3.54 10.58 -0.58
C LEU A 37 3.02 11.23 0.71
N SER A 38 2.11 12.18 0.57
CA SER A 38 1.48 12.80 1.73
C SER A 38 0.01 13.14 1.48
N ALA A 39 -0.80 13.10 2.53
CA ALA A 39 -2.18 13.55 2.48
C ALA A 39 -2.21 15.08 2.38
N GLY A 40 -3.10 15.59 1.55
CA GLY A 40 -3.43 17.00 1.49
C GLY A 40 -4.04 17.48 2.81
N GLY A 41 -3.77 18.74 3.15
CA GLY A 41 -4.30 19.36 4.36
C GLY A 41 -5.77 19.77 4.29
N TRP A 42 -6.25 20.35 5.39
CA TRP A 42 -7.66 20.65 5.72
C TRP A 42 -8.56 21.31 4.64
N LEU A 43 -7.99 22.03 3.67
CA LEU A 43 -8.74 22.65 2.55
C LEU A 43 -8.90 21.73 1.33
N CYS A 44 -8.15 20.63 1.32
CA CYS A 44 -8.10 19.60 0.30
C CYS A 44 -8.23 18.24 1.00
N PRO A 45 -9.29 18.00 1.80
CA PRO A 45 -9.57 16.65 2.27
C PRO A 45 -9.65 15.79 1.01
N ASP A 46 -9.04 14.62 1.03
CA ASP A 46 -9.00 13.74 -0.14
C ASP A 46 -8.01 14.18 -1.24
N ALA A 47 -6.83 14.70 -0.91
CA ALA A 47 -5.75 14.87 -1.88
C ALA A 47 -4.53 13.99 -1.53
N VAL A 48 -3.90 13.40 -2.55
CA VAL A 48 -2.59 12.74 -2.43
C VAL A 48 -1.56 13.60 -3.13
N ASP A 49 -0.57 14.10 -2.39
CA ASP A 49 0.56 14.85 -2.94
C ASP A 49 1.77 13.94 -3.14
N TYR A 50 2.53 14.18 -4.22
CA TYR A 50 3.77 13.48 -4.51
C TYR A 50 4.94 14.44 -4.80
N ALA A 51 6.09 14.16 -4.19
CA ALA A 51 7.33 14.88 -4.45
C ALA A 51 8.57 14.00 -4.27
N TRP A 52 9.71 14.41 -4.86
CA TRP A 52 11.00 13.77 -4.62
C TRP A 52 12.15 14.75 -4.49
N TRP A 53 13.19 14.35 -3.76
CA TRP A 53 14.42 15.10 -3.58
C TRP A 53 15.50 14.59 -4.52
N ASP A 54 16.01 15.46 -5.40
CA ASP A 54 17.05 15.09 -6.36
C ASP A 54 18.49 15.28 -5.85
N GLY A 55 18.66 15.76 -4.61
CA GLY A 55 19.94 16.13 -4.02
C GLY A 55 20.16 17.64 -3.88
N ALA A 56 19.39 18.46 -4.61
CA ALA A 56 19.51 19.92 -4.62
C ALA A 56 18.18 20.66 -4.38
N ALA A 57 17.06 20.13 -4.87
CA ALA A 57 15.74 20.72 -4.70
C ALA A 57 14.63 19.66 -4.65
N TRP A 58 13.48 20.05 -4.11
CA TRP A 58 12.24 19.29 -4.23
C TRP A 58 11.70 19.41 -5.65
N GLN A 59 11.38 18.25 -6.22
CA GLN A 59 10.81 18.10 -7.54
C GLN A 59 9.40 17.50 -7.42
N ALA A 60 8.56 17.78 -8.42
CA ALA A 60 7.22 17.20 -8.54
C ALA A 60 6.89 16.97 -10.03
N TYR A 61 6.04 15.98 -10.32
CA TYR A 61 5.51 15.78 -11.67
C TYR A 61 4.36 16.77 -11.93
N PRO A 62 4.02 17.03 -13.22
CA PRO A 62 2.75 17.62 -13.56
C PRO A 62 1.61 16.85 -12.88
N SER A 63 0.62 17.57 -12.36
CA SER A 63 -0.51 16.96 -11.65
C SER A 63 -1.50 16.28 -12.59
N LEU A 64 -2.18 15.25 -12.09
CA LEU A 64 -3.33 14.63 -12.75
C LEU A 64 -4.59 15.50 -12.65
N THR A 65 -4.75 16.24 -11.55
CA THR A 65 -5.94 17.07 -11.26
C THR A 65 -5.83 18.48 -11.85
N GLY A 66 -4.65 18.86 -12.33
CA GLY A 66 -4.34 20.23 -12.78
C GLY A 66 -3.81 21.14 -11.67
N ASP A 67 -3.93 20.74 -10.41
CA ASP A 67 -3.38 21.45 -9.26
C ASP A 67 -1.95 21.02 -8.94
N PRO A 68 -0.97 21.92 -8.75
CA PRO A 68 0.43 21.55 -8.61
C PRO A 68 0.66 20.44 -7.56
N ARG A 69 1.34 19.35 -7.97
CA ARG A 69 1.77 18.20 -7.13
C ARG A 69 0.70 17.22 -6.67
N GLN A 70 -0.59 17.54 -6.84
CA GLN A 70 -1.65 16.61 -6.51
C GLN A 70 -1.65 15.44 -7.52
N LEU A 71 -1.40 14.24 -7.01
CA LEU A 71 -1.44 13.00 -7.76
C LEU A 71 -2.87 12.50 -7.96
N ALA A 72 -3.71 12.56 -6.93
CA ALA A 72 -5.08 12.08 -7.02
C ALA A 72 -6.00 12.78 -6.01
N HIS A 73 -7.31 12.66 -6.24
CA HIS A 73 -8.28 12.85 -5.19
C HIS A 73 -8.38 11.54 -4.39
N ASN A 74 -7.80 11.49 -3.19
CA ASN A 74 -7.73 10.28 -2.37
C ASN A 74 -9.13 9.79 -2.00
N ALA A 75 -9.43 8.52 -2.23
CA ALA A 75 -10.54 7.92 -1.49
C ALA A 75 -10.17 7.81 -0.01
N THR A 76 -11.09 7.31 0.82
CA THR A 76 -10.77 7.05 2.22
C THR A 76 -9.87 5.82 2.36
N GLY A 77 -8.59 5.95 2.01
CA GLY A 77 -7.60 4.87 2.03
C GLY A 77 -6.15 5.37 1.96
N ARG A 78 -5.18 4.48 2.18
CA ARG A 78 -3.75 4.80 2.07
C ARG A 78 -3.18 4.41 0.70
N PRO A 79 -2.65 5.36 -0.08
CA PRO A 79 -1.90 5.05 -1.30
C PRO A 79 -0.55 4.43 -0.97
N ALA A 80 0.01 3.69 -1.92
CA ALA A 80 1.31 3.05 -1.81
C ALA A 80 2.20 3.38 -3.01
N MET A 81 3.51 3.35 -2.81
CA MET A 81 4.52 3.51 -3.86
C MET A 81 5.35 2.22 -3.97
N ALA A 82 5.87 1.94 -5.17
CA ALA A 82 6.88 0.92 -5.39
C ALA A 82 7.79 1.30 -6.56
N TRP A 83 8.91 0.58 -6.64
CA TRP A 83 9.91 0.74 -7.70
C TRP A 83 9.86 -0.43 -8.63
N TRP A 84 9.42 -0.22 -9.86
CA TRP A 84 9.44 -1.27 -10.86
C TRP A 84 10.69 -1.14 -11.73
N ASN A 85 11.63 -2.04 -11.48
CA ASN A 85 12.96 -1.99 -12.05
C ASN A 85 13.07 -2.97 -13.23
N GLN A 86 12.67 -2.53 -14.42
CA GLN A 86 12.99 -3.22 -15.66
C GLN A 86 14.31 -2.68 -16.24
N THR A 87 15.09 -3.56 -16.90
CA THR A 87 16.54 -3.46 -17.20
C THR A 87 17.08 -2.20 -17.92
N SER A 88 16.28 -1.16 -18.11
CA SER A 88 16.74 0.15 -18.60
C SER A 88 15.84 1.33 -18.20
N ASP A 89 14.72 1.09 -17.54
CA ASP A 89 13.74 2.13 -17.22
C ASP A 89 13.33 1.94 -15.75
N HIS A 90 14.01 2.68 -14.87
CA HIS A 90 13.68 2.72 -13.45
C HIS A 90 12.37 3.46 -13.29
N ARG A 91 11.25 2.74 -13.31
CA ARG A 91 9.93 3.34 -13.19
C ARG A 91 9.50 3.37 -11.74
N ARG A 92 8.98 4.54 -11.36
CA ARG A 92 8.19 4.70 -10.15
C ARG A 92 6.79 4.22 -10.46
N ILE A 93 6.17 3.53 -9.53
CA ILE A 93 4.79 3.14 -9.70
C ILE A 93 4.04 3.47 -8.40
N PHE A 94 2.85 4.02 -8.54
CA PHE A 94 2.00 4.39 -7.41
C PHE A 94 0.71 3.59 -7.50
N ALA A 95 0.21 3.09 -6.38
CA ALA A 95 -1.13 2.60 -6.27
C ALA A 95 -1.92 3.61 -5.43
N VAL A 96 -3.04 4.07 -5.97
CA VAL A 96 -3.91 5.04 -5.31
C VAL A 96 -5.34 4.53 -5.31
N ALA A 97 -6.02 4.69 -4.17
CA ALA A 97 -7.48 4.68 -4.13
C ALA A 97 -7.91 6.11 -4.44
N ARG A 98 -8.75 6.28 -5.45
CA ARG A 98 -9.27 7.60 -5.81
C ARG A 98 -10.78 7.63 -5.72
N SER A 99 -11.30 8.73 -5.20
CA SER A 99 -12.73 8.97 -5.26
C SER A 99 -13.15 9.26 -6.70
N ALA A 100 -14.11 8.49 -7.21
CA ALA A 100 -14.77 8.75 -8.48
C ALA A 100 -16.26 9.08 -8.24
N GLY A 101 -16.78 10.03 -9.01
CA GLY A 101 -18.14 10.54 -8.87
C GLY A 101 -18.28 11.67 -7.85
N GLU A 102 -19.52 12.14 -7.68
CA GLU A 102 -19.88 13.20 -6.73
C GLU A 102 -20.65 12.60 -5.55
N LEU A 103 -20.59 13.25 -4.38
CA LEU A 103 -21.46 12.89 -3.27
C LEU A 103 -22.94 12.99 -3.69
N PRO A 104 -23.79 12.01 -3.35
CA PRO A 104 -23.54 10.86 -2.46
C PRO A 104 -23.08 9.59 -3.19
N ASP A 105 -23.01 9.57 -4.52
CA ASP A 105 -22.73 8.37 -5.31
C ASP A 105 -21.21 8.13 -5.51
N ARG A 106 -20.39 8.71 -4.63
CA ARG A 106 -18.94 8.58 -4.67
C ARG A 106 -18.55 7.13 -4.47
N VAL A 107 -17.80 6.59 -5.41
CA VAL A 107 -17.19 5.27 -5.32
C VAL A 107 -15.69 5.43 -5.20
N SER A 108 -15.01 4.37 -4.80
CA SER A 108 -13.55 4.36 -4.74
C SER A 108 -13.00 3.45 -5.83
N GLU A 109 -12.14 3.99 -6.68
CA GLU A 109 -11.44 3.27 -7.74
C GLU A 109 -9.98 3.05 -7.33
N HIS A 110 -9.50 1.82 -7.48
CA HIS A 110 -8.12 1.44 -7.19
C HIS A 110 -7.31 1.39 -8.49
N ARG A 111 -6.27 2.21 -8.58
CA ARG A 111 -5.48 2.32 -9.81
C ARG A 111 -3.99 2.33 -9.56
N VAL A 112 -3.28 1.87 -10.58
CA VAL A 112 -1.84 1.99 -10.67
C VAL A 112 -1.48 3.12 -11.62
N LEU A 113 -0.65 4.05 -11.14
CA LEU A 113 -0.19 5.22 -11.85
C LEU A 113 1.30 5.10 -12.15
N GLU A 114 1.66 5.38 -13.40
CA GLU A 114 3.04 5.35 -13.89
C GLU A 114 3.45 6.75 -14.38
N PRO A 115 4.61 7.29 -13.99
CA PRO A 115 5.13 8.53 -14.53
C PRO A 115 5.77 8.29 -15.90
N TRP A 116 5.34 9.05 -16.89
CA TRP A 116 5.89 9.12 -18.25
C TRP A 116 6.51 10.49 -18.53
N SER A 117 7.21 10.62 -19.65
CA SER A 117 7.84 11.88 -20.07
C SER A 117 6.85 13.03 -20.31
N SER A 118 5.58 12.72 -20.60
CA SER A 118 4.52 13.68 -20.89
C SER A 118 3.51 13.88 -19.75
N GLY A 119 3.68 13.21 -18.61
CA GLY A 119 2.71 13.21 -17.51
C GLY A 119 2.49 11.81 -16.94
N TRP A 120 1.36 11.61 -16.27
CA TRP A 120 0.99 10.33 -15.69
C TRP A 120 0.23 9.45 -16.69
N GLY A 121 0.52 8.15 -16.65
CA GLY A 121 -0.29 7.11 -17.29
C GLY A 121 -1.07 6.37 -16.21
N GLU A 122 -2.33 6.04 -16.51
CA GLU A 122 -3.20 5.30 -15.61
C GLU A 122 -3.40 3.88 -16.12
N SER A 123 -3.30 2.89 -15.24
CA SER A 123 -3.78 1.55 -15.53
C SER A 123 -5.32 1.54 -15.65
N PRO A 124 -5.89 0.50 -16.26
CA PRO A 124 -7.27 0.10 -15.95
C PRO A 124 -7.47 -0.01 -14.43
N ALA A 125 -8.71 0.17 -13.97
CA ALA A 125 -9.05 -0.03 -12.55
C ALA A 125 -8.74 -1.48 -12.14
N LEU A 126 -8.26 -1.65 -10.91
CA LEU A 126 -7.98 -2.96 -10.33
C LEU A 126 -9.29 -3.67 -9.96
N ASP A 127 -10.24 -2.88 -9.46
CA ASP A 127 -11.65 -3.19 -9.24
C ASP A 127 -12.44 -3.12 -10.56
N GLU A 128 -13.34 -4.08 -10.79
CA GLU A 128 -14.21 -4.09 -11.97
C GLU A 128 -15.57 -3.41 -11.70
N ASP A 129 -16.04 -3.46 -10.45
CA ASP A 129 -17.33 -2.93 -10.00
C ASP A 129 -17.15 -2.23 -8.63
N PRO A 130 -16.59 -1.01 -8.59
CA PRO A 130 -16.31 -0.32 -7.35
C PRO A 130 -17.56 -0.07 -6.52
N LEU A 131 -17.47 -0.37 -5.23
CA LEU A 131 -18.51 -0.09 -4.26
C LEU A 131 -18.36 1.32 -3.66
N HIS A 132 -19.37 1.72 -2.89
CA HIS A 132 -19.38 3.02 -2.23
C HIS A 132 -18.15 3.17 -1.32
N ASP A 133 -17.59 4.39 -1.28
CA ASP A 133 -16.41 4.71 -0.48
C ASP A 133 -16.75 4.63 1.02
N GLY A 134 -16.52 3.47 1.63
CA GLY A 134 -16.90 3.12 3.01
C GLY A 134 -15.82 3.26 4.09
N GLY A 135 -14.65 3.83 3.77
CA GLY A 135 -13.57 3.96 4.75
C GLY A 135 -12.62 2.77 4.76
N GLY A 136 -11.31 3.01 4.65
CA GLY A 136 -10.27 2.01 4.92
C GLY A 136 -9.77 1.22 3.71
N GLU A 137 -9.87 1.77 2.51
CA GLU A 137 -9.44 1.11 1.27
C GLU A 137 -7.94 1.29 1.01
N ASP A 138 -7.15 0.64 1.85
CA ASP A 138 -5.70 0.69 1.81
C ASP A 138 -5.14 -0.11 0.64
N LEU A 139 -4.08 0.40 0.01
CA LEU A 139 -3.34 -0.31 -1.03
C LEU A 139 -1.94 -0.69 -0.60
N SER A 140 -1.39 -1.69 -1.27
CA SER A 140 0.01 -2.03 -1.22
C SER A 140 0.52 -2.46 -2.59
N LEU A 141 1.77 -2.12 -2.88
CA LEU A 141 2.47 -2.56 -4.08
C LEU A 141 3.69 -3.37 -3.68
N ALA A 142 3.97 -4.42 -4.44
CA ALA A 142 5.27 -5.09 -4.40
C ALA A 142 5.77 -5.34 -5.81
N SER A 143 7.06 -5.12 -5.99
CA SER A 143 7.79 -5.44 -7.21
C SER A 143 8.96 -6.38 -6.89
N SER A 144 9.38 -7.16 -7.88
CA SER A 144 10.61 -7.94 -7.86
C SER A 144 11.51 -7.53 -9.02
N ASP A 145 12.81 -7.76 -8.86
CA ASP A 145 13.78 -7.52 -9.94
C ASP A 145 13.60 -8.60 -11.04
N GLY A 146 12.98 -8.25 -12.17
CA GLY A 146 12.90 -9.11 -13.35
C GLY A 146 11.63 -8.99 -14.19
N TYR A 147 11.60 -9.76 -15.28
CA TYR A 147 10.50 -9.84 -16.26
C TYR A 147 9.54 -11.02 -16.01
N GLY A 148 9.52 -11.54 -14.79
CA GLY A 148 8.67 -12.67 -14.45
C GLY A 148 7.18 -12.30 -14.46
N PHE A 149 6.34 -13.25 -14.81
CA PHE A 149 4.94 -13.25 -14.40
C PHE A 149 4.87 -13.08 -12.87
N HIS A 150 3.98 -12.20 -12.38
CA HIS A 150 3.95 -11.74 -10.98
C HIS A 150 5.16 -10.92 -10.53
N SER A 151 5.89 -10.27 -11.44
CA SER A 151 7.00 -9.39 -11.03
C SER A 151 6.54 -8.08 -10.40
N PHE A 152 5.28 -7.71 -10.56
CA PHE A 152 4.69 -6.54 -9.97
C PHE A 152 3.24 -6.83 -9.58
N CYS A 153 2.89 -6.62 -8.32
CA CYS A 153 1.57 -6.97 -7.78
C CYS A 153 1.03 -5.82 -6.93
N ALA A 154 -0.30 -5.71 -6.94
CA ALA A 154 -1.07 -4.80 -6.13
C ALA A 154 -1.99 -5.60 -5.20
N ALA A 155 -2.05 -5.19 -3.94
CA ALA A 155 -3.06 -5.60 -2.99
C ALA A 155 -3.91 -4.39 -2.63
N TRP A 156 -5.20 -4.60 -2.44
CA TRP A 156 -6.09 -3.56 -1.98
C TRP A 156 -7.28 -4.16 -1.25
N THR A 157 -7.99 -3.32 -0.51
CA THR A 157 -9.19 -3.74 0.21
C THR A 157 -10.40 -2.99 -0.28
N GLU A 158 -11.47 -3.69 -0.61
CA GLU A 158 -12.75 -3.11 -1.04
C GLU A 158 -13.80 -3.31 0.04
N ASN A 159 -14.70 -2.35 0.21
CA ASN A 159 -15.89 -2.56 1.04
C ASN A 159 -16.73 -3.70 0.48
N VAL A 160 -17.26 -4.58 1.33
CA VAL A 160 -18.11 -5.71 0.91
C VAL A 160 -19.57 -5.28 0.75
N SER A 161 -19.93 -4.11 1.28
CA SER A 161 -21.27 -3.56 1.18
C SER A 161 -21.24 -2.11 0.76
N GLY A 162 -22.28 -1.66 0.05
CA GLY A 162 -22.49 -0.24 -0.23
C GLY A 162 -22.93 0.58 0.99
N ASP A 163 -23.01 -0.04 2.19
CA ASP A 163 -23.27 0.68 3.44
C ASP A 163 -21.93 1.14 4.07
N PRO A 164 -21.64 2.46 4.07
CA PRO A 164 -20.39 2.99 4.63
C PRO A 164 -20.26 2.80 6.15
N MET A 165 -21.33 2.37 6.83
CA MET A 165 -21.28 2.04 8.26
C MET A 165 -20.75 0.62 8.52
N VAL A 166 -20.67 -0.22 7.48
CA VAL A 166 -20.18 -1.60 7.58
C VAL A 166 -18.70 -1.62 7.22
N GLN A 167 -17.84 -1.74 8.24
CA GLN A 167 -16.39 -1.92 8.08
C GLN A 167 -16.03 -3.39 7.83
N GLU A 168 -16.63 -3.97 6.80
CA GLU A 168 -16.29 -5.30 6.29
C GLU A 168 -15.64 -5.13 4.93
N HIS A 169 -14.45 -5.70 4.80
CA HIS A 169 -13.54 -5.46 3.69
C HIS A 169 -13.01 -6.78 3.14
N ASP A 170 -13.02 -6.88 1.81
CA ASP A 170 -12.38 -7.96 1.09
C ASP A 170 -11.00 -7.53 0.62
N LEU A 171 -10.02 -8.39 0.87
CA LEU A 171 -8.64 -8.20 0.46
C LEU A 171 -8.38 -8.93 -0.85
N TYR A 172 -7.98 -8.18 -1.87
CA TYR A 172 -7.67 -8.68 -3.20
C TYR A 172 -6.18 -8.53 -3.51
N VAL A 173 -5.67 -9.42 -4.37
CA VAL A 173 -4.35 -9.33 -4.98
C VAL A 173 -4.45 -9.63 -6.48
N LYS A 174 -3.95 -8.68 -7.28
CA LYS A 174 -3.72 -8.88 -8.71
C LYS A 174 -2.25 -8.60 -9.03
N CYS A 175 -1.74 -9.29 -10.03
CA CYS A 175 -0.38 -9.10 -10.51
C CYS A 175 -0.38 -8.70 -11.98
N TYR A 176 0.54 -7.81 -12.33
CA TYR A 176 0.74 -7.36 -13.69
C TYR A 176 1.29 -8.51 -14.54
N ASP A 177 0.56 -8.81 -15.62
CA ASP A 177 0.98 -9.72 -16.66
C ASP A 177 1.51 -8.93 -17.86
N GLY A 178 2.81 -9.01 -18.10
CA GLY A 178 3.47 -8.32 -19.22
C GLY A 178 3.07 -8.83 -20.60
N LEU A 179 2.35 -9.96 -20.71
CA LEU A 179 1.83 -10.44 -22.00
C LEU A 179 0.52 -9.77 -22.38
N THR A 180 -0.37 -9.57 -21.41
CA THR A 180 -1.67 -8.94 -21.60
C THR A 180 -1.65 -7.44 -21.29
N GLU A 181 -0.57 -6.94 -20.67
CA GLU A 181 -0.43 -5.57 -20.16
C GLU A 181 -1.52 -5.20 -19.14
N HIS A 182 -2.07 -6.22 -18.45
CA HIS A 182 -3.16 -6.08 -17.50
C HIS A 182 -2.79 -6.65 -16.14
N PHE A 183 -3.44 -6.14 -15.10
CA PHE A 183 -3.46 -6.78 -13.79
C PHE A 183 -4.44 -7.93 -13.81
N ILE A 184 -3.94 -9.13 -13.53
CA ILE A 184 -4.76 -10.34 -13.50
C ILE A 184 -4.78 -10.95 -12.10
N PRO A 185 -5.83 -11.70 -11.74
CA PRO A 185 -5.92 -12.41 -10.46
C PRO A 185 -4.71 -13.28 -10.17
N LEU A 186 -4.26 -13.27 -8.92
CA LEU A 186 -3.29 -14.24 -8.42
C LEU A 186 -4.01 -15.53 -7.99
N GLY A 187 -4.05 -16.53 -8.86
CA GLY A 187 -4.85 -17.75 -8.70
C GLY A 187 -6.20 -17.66 -9.43
N ASP A 188 -7.12 -18.58 -9.11
CA ASP A 188 -8.47 -18.60 -9.72
C ASP A 188 -9.29 -17.34 -9.41
N GLN A 189 -9.03 -16.72 -8.26
CA GLN A 189 -9.69 -15.51 -7.79
C GLN A 189 -8.66 -14.55 -7.21
N ALA A 190 -8.90 -13.25 -7.36
CA ALA A 190 -8.05 -12.23 -6.75
C ALA A 190 -8.22 -12.18 -5.23
N LEU A 191 -9.31 -12.74 -4.70
CA LEU A 191 -9.68 -12.69 -3.28
C LEU A 191 -8.73 -13.52 -2.42
N VAL A 192 -8.20 -12.91 -1.37
CA VAL A 192 -7.31 -13.55 -0.38
C VAL A 192 -8.02 -13.83 0.94
N SER A 193 -8.90 -12.94 1.39
CA SER A 193 -9.64 -13.10 2.65
C SER A 193 -11.04 -13.66 2.41
N LEU A 194 -11.32 -14.85 2.94
CA LEU A 194 -12.64 -15.48 2.79
C LEU A 194 -13.69 -14.98 3.80
N ASP A 195 -13.29 -14.18 4.80
CA ASP A 195 -14.13 -13.80 5.94
C ASP A 195 -14.56 -12.32 5.93
N HIS A 196 -14.38 -11.59 4.81
CA HIS A 196 -14.84 -10.19 4.63
C HIS A 196 -14.35 -9.21 5.71
N ARG A 197 -13.15 -9.47 6.26
CA ARG A 197 -12.65 -8.85 7.50
C ARG A 197 -11.16 -8.57 7.42
N ALA A 198 -10.69 -8.07 6.28
CA ALA A 198 -9.28 -7.81 6.06
C ALA A 198 -9.02 -6.34 5.75
N ARG A 199 -8.02 -5.73 6.38
CA ARG A 199 -7.61 -4.35 6.08
C ARG A 199 -6.09 -4.18 6.10
N SER A 200 -5.63 -3.04 5.59
CA SER A 200 -4.24 -2.58 5.70
C SER A 200 -3.23 -3.62 5.18
N PRO A 201 -3.34 -4.03 3.91
CA PRO A 201 -2.42 -5.00 3.33
C PRO A 201 -1.01 -4.42 3.19
N HIS A 202 -0.01 -5.29 3.29
CA HIS A 202 1.38 -4.99 2.98
C HIS A 202 1.99 -6.15 2.19
N LEU A 203 2.22 -5.93 0.90
CA LEU A 203 2.88 -6.88 0.01
C LEU A 203 4.39 -6.76 0.07
N LEU A 204 5.07 -7.87 -0.22
CA LEU A 204 6.52 -7.91 -0.37
C LEU A 204 6.96 -9.09 -1.24
N HIS A 205 7.90 -8.86 -2.15
CA HIS A 205 8.57 -9.94 -2.85
C HIS A 205 9.82 -10.41 -2.09
N VAL A 206 9.98 -11.73 -2.01
CA VAL A 206 11.16 -12.39 -1.42
C VAL A 206 11.63 -13.47 -2.38
N GLY A 207 12.61 -13.14 -3.23
CA GLY A 207 12.96 -14.00 -4.36
C GLY A 207 11.74 -14.15 -5.28
N SER A 208 11.34 -15.39 -5.59
CA SER A 208 10.15 -15.69 -6.39
C SER A 208 8.84 -15.77 -5.59
N ALA A 209 8.90 -15.65 -4.26
CA ALA A 209 7.71 -15.75 -3.42
C ALA A 209 7.10 -14.36 -3.18
N LEU A 210 5.76 -14.29 -3.26
CA LEU A 210 4.99 -13.12 -2.84
C LEU A 210 4.48 -13.35 -1.41
N TRP A 211 4.68 -12.35 -0.56
CA TRP A 211 4.25 -12.34 0.83
C TRP A 211 3.26 -11.22 1.05
N LEU A 212 2.29 -11.47 1.92
CA LEU A 212 1.27 -10.51 2.28
C LEU A 212 1.07 -10.55 3.79
N ALA A 213 1.20 -9.39 4.44
CA ALA A 213 0.69 -9.18 5.78
C ALA A 213 -0.56 -8.32 5.73
N TYR A 214 -1.53 -8.59 6.60
CA TYR A 214 -2.76 -7.80 6.69
C TYR A 214 -3.38 -7.93 8.08
N LEU A 215 -4.27 -7.01 8.43
CA LEU A 215 -5.08 -7.12 9.63
C LEU A 215 -6.35 -7.92 9.33
N ALA A 216 -6.56 -9.03 10.05
CA ALA A 216 -7.78 -9.81 10.04
C ALA A 216 -8.60 -9.54 11.30
N ARG A 217 -9.91 -9.32 11.16
CA ARG A 217 -10.80 -9.17 12.31
C ARG A 217 -11.26 -10.55 12.80
N GLU A 218 -10.82 -10.93 13.99
CA GLU A 218 -11.12 -12.24 14.58
C GLU A 218 -11.90 -12.07 15.89
N SER A 219 -12.69 -13.08 16.25
CA SER A 219 -13.44 -13.09 17.51
C SER A 219 -12.59 -13.72 18.62
N ASP A 220 -12.46 -13.02 19.74
CA ASP A 220 -11.98 -13.58 21.00
C ASP A 220 -13.10 -13.50 22.05
N GLY A 221 -13.89 -14.58 22.14
CA GLY A 221 -15.08 -14.60 23.00
C GLY A 221 -16.15 -13.60 22.53
N PRO A 222 -16.59 -12.63 23.38
CA PRO A 222 -17.57 -11.62 23.00
C PRO A 222 -16.97 -10.46 22.19
N ASP A 223 -15.65 -10.32 22.17
CA ASP A 223 -14.95 -9.17 21.60
C ASP A 223 -14.38 -9.49 20.21
N TRP A 224 -14.27 -8.46 19.37
CA TRP A 224 -13.63 -8.55 18.06
C TRP A 224 -12.34 -7.74 18.07
N ARG A 225 -11.26 -8.34 17.57
CA ARG A 225 -9.94 -7.74 17.56
C ARG A 225 -9.30 -7.84 16.17
N TRP A 226 -8.51 -6.84 15.82
CA TRP A 226 -7.70 -6.84 14.60
C TRP A 226 -6.35 -7.49 14.86
N HIS A 227 -6.03 -8.55 14.13
CA HIS A 227 -4.78 -9.30 14.28
C HIS A 227 -4.01 -9.37 12.98
N VAL A 228 -2.69 -9.35 13.09
CA VAL A 228 -1.84 -9.56 11.92
C VAL A 228 -1.91 -11.02 11.47
N ARG A 229 -2.22 -11.22 10.19
CA ARG A 229 -2.00 -12.46 9.46
C ARG A 229 -0.89 -12.26 8.44
N VAL A 230 -0.04 -13.28 8.30
CA VAL A 230 0.99 -13.33 7.25
C VAL A 230 0.75 -14.57 6.41
N VAL A 231 0.53 -14.35 5.11
CA VAL A 231 0.36 -15.39 4.12
C VAL A 231 1.46 -15.31 3.06
N ARG A 232 1.75 -16.43 2.42
CA ARG A 232 2.70 -16.55 1.32
C ARG A 232 2.05 -17.24 0.16
N TRP A 233 2.20 -16.68 -1.03
CA TRP A 233 1.76 -17.31 -2.27
C TRP A 233 2.68 -18.47 -2.64
N LEU A 234 2.10 -19.63 -2.91
CA LEU A 234 2.78 -20.82 -3.41
C LEU A 234 2.38 -21.04 -4.87
N PRO A 235 3.26 -20.72 -5.85
CA PRO A 235 2.95 -20.86 -7.27
C PRO A 235 2.58 -22.30 -7.66
N ASP A 236 3.26 -23.30 -7.08
CA ASP A 236 3.06 -24.71 -7.44
C ASP A 236 1.68 -25.24 -7.05
N SER A 237 1.06 -24.67 -6.02
CA SER A 237 -0.28 -25.07 -5.54
C SER A 237 -1.36 -24.05 -5.87
N GLU A 238 -0.99 -22.94 -6.53
CA GLU A 238 -1.86 -21.79 -6.80
C GLU A 238 -2.70 -21.39 -5.56
N ALA A 239 -2.05 -21.32 -4.40
CA ALA A 239 -2.74 -21.08 -3.14
C ALA A 239 -1.91 -20.20 -2.19
N TRP A 240 -2.63 -19.50 -1.33
CA TRP A 240 -2.05 -18.80 -0.18
C TRP A 240 -1.86 -19.76 0.99
N GLU A 241 -0.63 -19.82 1.48
CA GLU A 241 -0.27 -20.55 2.69
C GLU A 241 -0.23 -19.58 3.87
N LEU A 242 -0.91 -19.92 4.97
CA LEU A 242 -0.79 -19.20 6.24
C LEU A 242 0.59 -19.49 6.86
N VAL A 243 1.41 -18.46 6.96
CA VAL A 243 2.78 -18.55 7.50
C VAL A 243 2.85 -18.10 8.96
N GLY A 244 1.91 -17.25 9.40
CA GLY A 244 1.82 -16.82 10.79
C GLY A 244 0.54 -16.05 11.10
N THR A 245 0.13 -16.11 12.36
CA THR A 245 -0.97 -15.35 12.97
C THR A 245 -0.45 -14.66 14.23
N GLY A 246 -1.08 -13.54 14.62
CA GLY A 246 -0.87 -12.76 15.86
C GLY A 246 0.14 -13.34 16.84
N LEU A 247 1.35 -12.76 16.87
CA LEU A 247 2.59 -13.35 17.40
C LEU A 247 2.70 -13.41 18.95
N GLU A 248 1.64 -13.86 19.63
CA GLU A 248 1.63 -14.39 21.02
C GLU A 248 0.55 -15.50 21.16
N ASP A 249 0.69 -16.40 22.14
CA ASP A 249 -0.24 -17.53 22.36
C ASP A 249 -1.66 -17.12 22.86
N ALA A 250 -1.90 -15.83 23.14
CA ALA A 250 -3.20 -15.32 23.63
C ALA A 250 -3.56 -13.94 23.05
N PHE A 251 -4.73 -13.86 22.41
CA PHE A 251 -5.24 -12.71 21.64
C PHE A 251 -5.85 -11.59 22.51
N THR A 252 -5.03 -10.89 23.30
CA THR A 252 -5.59 -9.94 24.29
C THR A 252 -5.77 -8.50 23.80
N SER A 253 -5.37 -8.15 22.58
CA SER A 253 -5.32 -6.76 22.10
C SER A 253 -5.42 -6.60 20.58
N ASP A 254 -5.68 -5.36 20.13
CA ASP A 254 -5.68 -4.98 18.70
C ASP A 254 -4.25 -4.73 18.19
N SER A 255 -4.02 -5.05 16.91
CA SER A 255 -2.82 -4.69 16.18
C SER A 255 -3.07 -3.50 15.26
N GLU A 256 -2.06 -2.64 15.10
CA GLU A 256 -1.99 -1.65 14.04
C GLU A 256 -1.34 -2.23 12.78
N ASP A 257 -1.31 -1.41 11.73
CA ASP A 257 -0.98 -1.79 10.36
C ASP A 257 0.37 -2.52 10.26
N PRO A 258 0.40 -3.73 9.67
CA PRO A 258 1.62 -4.51 9.56
C PRO A 258 2.51 -3.99 8.42
N HIS A 259 3.82 -4.06 8.63
CA HIS A 259 4.81 -3.79 7.60
C HIS A 259 5.78 -4.97 7.47
N LEU A 260 5.98 -5.40 6.22
CA LEU A 260 6.97 -6.41 5.87
C LEU A 260 8.24 -5.76 5.31
N LEU A 261 9.40 -6.29 5.70
CA LEU A 261 10.69 -5.85 5.17
C LEU A 261 11.58 -7.07 4.84
N VAL A 262 12.32 -7.00 3.73
CA VAL A 262 13.41 -7.94 3.46
C VAL A 262 14.75 -7.30 3.83
N HIS A 263 15.57 -8.03 4.56
CA HIS A 263 16.98 -7.69 4.71
C HIS A 263 17.83 -8.97 4.69
N GLU A 264 18.83 -9.02 3.79
CA GLU A 264 19.72 -10.17 3.63
C GLU A 264 18.97 -11.52 3.48
N GLY A 265 17.90 -11.54 2.69
CA GLY A 265 17.09 -12.74 2.46
C GLY A 265 16.22 -13.17 3.65
N ARG A 266 16.17 -12.39 4.73
CA ARG A 266 15.28 -12.60 5.88
C ARG A 266 14.08 -11.67 5.80
N VAL A 267 12.92 -12.19 6.17
CA VAL A 267 11.66 -11.44 6.24
C VAL A 267 11.43 -10.99 7.67
N PHE A 268 11.22 -9.69 7.84
CA PHE A 268 10.90 -9.02 9.08
C PHE A 268 9.46 -8.54 9.02
N LEU A 269 8.75 -8.66 10.14
CA LEU A 269 7.42 -8.11 10.31
C LEU A 269 7.48 -7.11 11.47
N SER A 270 6.96 -5.91 11.26
CA SER A 270 6.77 -4.91 12.30
C SER A 270 5.31 -4.47 12.36
N PHE A 271 4.79 -4.30 13.56
CA PHE A 271 3.46 -3.75 13.84
C PHE A 271 3.44 -3.18 15.27
N VAL A 272 2.41 -2.41 15.61
CA VAL A 272 2.17 -1.94 16.97
C VAL A 272 1.04 -2.75 17.59
N GLU A 273 1.23 -3.15 18.84
CA GLU A 273 0.21 -3.85 19.61
C GLU A 273 -0.42 -2.87 20.62
N LEU A 274 -1.73 -2.67 20.53
CA LEU A 274 -2.51 -1.74 21.35
C LEU A 274 -2.92 -2.38 22.68
N THR A 275 -1.93 -2.63 23.55
CA THR A 275 -2.17 -3.02 24.94
C THR A 275 -2.30 -1.80 25.86
N GLU A 276 -2.63 -1.99 27.14
CA GLU A 276 -2.54 -0.94 28.17
C GLU A 276 -1.12 -0.32 28.28
N ASN A 277 -0.10 -1.03 27.81
CA ASN A 277 1.28 -0.54 27.66
C ASN A 277 1.71 -0.59 26.18
N ALA A 278 0.95 0.06 25.29
CA ALA A 278 1.19 0.10 23.85
C ALA A 278 2.67 0.36 23.52
N GLY A 279 3.24 -0.48 22.65
CA GLY A 279 4.63 -0.38 22.25
C GLY A 279 4.93 -1.12 20.95
N PRO A 280 5.95 -0.70 20.19
CA PRO A 280 6.29 -1.31 18.90
C PRO A 280 6.77 -2.76 19.10
N ARG A 281 6.28 -3.67 18.25
CA ARG A 281 6.73 -5.06 18.18
C ARG A 281 7.45 -5.30 16.85
N VAL A 282 8.59 -5.98 16.92
CA VAL A 282 9.34 -6.41 15.73
C VAL A 282 9.60 -7.91 15.85
N HIS A 283 9.13 -8.66 14.85
CA HIS A 283 9.29 -10.11 14.79
C HIS A 283 10.14 -10.48 13.59
N ILE A 284 10.99 -11.50 13.78
CA ILE A 284 11.89 -12.01 12.75
C ILE A 284 11.45 -13.44 12.45
N LYS A 285 11.13 -13.74 11.19
CA LYS A 285 10.93 -15.13 10.79
C LYS A 285 12.28 -15.86 10.86
N LYS A 286 12.37 -16.88 11.72
CA LYS A 286 13.54 -17.79 11.74
C LYS A 286 13.53 -18.64 10.44
N PRO A 287 14.71 -18.96 9.87
CA PRO A 287 14.82 -19.75 8.64
C PRO A 287 14.04 -21.05 8.67
#